data_AF-A0AAP4R602-F1
#
_entry.id   AF-A0AAP4R602-F1
#
_cell.length_a   1.000
_cell.length_b   1.000
_cell.length_c   1.000
_cell.angle_alpha   90.00
_cell.angle_beta   90.00
_cell.angle_gamma   90.00
#
_symmetry.space_group_name_H-M   'P 1'
#
loop_
_entity.id
_entity.type
_entity.pdbx_description
1 polymer ?
#
loop_
_entity_poly.entity_id
_entity_poly.type
_entity_poly.pdbx_seq_one_letter_code
_entity_poly.pdbx_strand_id
1 'polypeptide(L)'
;MNTTTRISTAERLGRTLGRGWRAYVRGERRASSWLVSKGVPAAGATALVWVVKLVALGVLLYTTFWLAMLLVCVMIVAWMARNADLGEELPEPEWRNGPAGFGLYTYDGFRIDPHVEDD
;
A
#
# COMPACT_ATOMS: atom_id res chain seq x y z
N MET A 1 -31.09 -12.95 -18.34
CA MET A 1 -29.88 -12.11 -18.29
C MET A 1 -29.33 -12.20 -16.88
N ASN A 2 -28.15 -12.80 -16.76
CA ASN A 2 -27.68 -13.40 -15.51
C ASN A 2 -26.50 -12.56 -15.03
N THR A 3 -26.67 -11.76 -13.98
CA THR A 3 -25.60 -10.94 -13.41
C THR A 3 -24.87 -11.72 -12.33
N THR A 4 -23.71 -12.28 -12.68
CA THR A 4 -22.85 -13.02 -11.77
C THR A 4 -22.22 -12.08 -10.74
N THR A 5 -22.66 -12.22 -9.49
CA THR A 5 -22.22 -11.47 -8.31
C THR A 5 -20.73 -11.74 -8.02
N ARG A 6 -19.84 -10.80 -8.36
CA ARG A 6 -18.43 -10.82 -7.93
C ARG A 6 -18.30 -10.29 -6.50
N ILE A 7 -18.71 -11.11 -5.52
CA ILE A 7 -18.44 -10.87 -4.09
C ILE A 7 -18.04 -12.24 -3.51
N SER A 8 -16.75 -12.59 -3.44
CA SER A 8 -16.41 -13.99 -3.10
C SER A 8 -15.12 -14.24 -2.30
N THR A 9 -14.31 -13.24 -1.99
CA THR A 9 -13.05 -13.47 -1.22
C THR A 9 -13.13 -13.00 0.23
N ALA A 10 -13.67 -11.80 0.49
CA ALA A 10 -13.77 -11.26 1.86
C ALA A 10 -14.65 -12.12 2.78
N GLU A 11 -15.74 -12.67 2.24
CA GLU A 11 -16.70 -13.49 2.99
C GLU A 11 -16.19 -14.91 3.34
N ARG A 12 -15.23 -15.43 2.57
CA ARG A 12 -14.61 -16.75 2.84
C ARG A 12 -13.57 -16.65 3.95
N LEU A 13 -12.80 -15.56 3.99
CA LEU A 13 -11.80 -15.31 5.03
C LEU A 13 -12.45 -15.14 6.42
N GLY A 14 -13.58 -14.44 6.50
CA GLY A 14 -14.33 -14.32 7.75
C GLY A 14 -14.83 -15.68 8.28
N ARG A 15 -15.24 -16.59 7.38
CA ARG A 15 -15.72 -17.93 7.77
C ARG A 15 -14.59 -18.89 8.14
N THR A 16 -13.40 -18.78 7.54
CA THR A 16 -12.24 -19.61 7.93
C THR A 16 -11.65 -19.15 9.26
N LEU A 17 -11.56 -17.83 9.49
CA LEU A 17 -11.21 -17.26 10.80
C LEU A 17 -12.22 -17.68 11.88
N GLY A 18 -13.53 -17.65 11.56
CA GLY A 18 -14.58 -18.12 12.47
C GLY A 18 -14.53 -19.63 12.78
N ARG A 19 -14.06 -20.46 11.83
CA ARG A 19 -13.82 -21.89 12.07
C ARG A 19 -12.54 -22.14 12.86
N GLY A 20 -11.47 -21.39 12.60
CA GLY A 20 -10.25 -21.41 13.39
C GLY A 20 -10.50 -21.03 14.85
N TRP A 21 -11.35 -20.03 15.08
CA TRP A 21 -11.81 -19.63 16.41
C TRP A 21 -12.58 -20.74 17.12
N ARG A 22 -13.50 -21.43 16.44
CA ARG A 22 -14.23 -22.57 17.04
C ARG A 22 -13.34 -23.79 17.31
N ALA A 23 -12.33 -24.03 16.49
CA ALA A 23 -11.34 -25.08 16.74
C ALA A 23 -10.44 -24.71 17.93
N TYR A 24 -10.08 -23.44 18.07
CA TYR A 24 -9.33 -22.89 19.20
C TYR A 24 -10.12 -23.00 20.52
N VAL A 25 -11.39 -22.56 20.54
CA VAL A 25 -12.29 -22.68 21.72
C VAL A 25 -12.65 -24.14 22.04
N ARG A 26 -12.60 -25.06 21.07
CA ARG A 26 -12.73 -26.51 21.34
C ARG A 26 -11.44 -27.13 21.83
N GLY A 27 -10.29 -26.67 21.33
CA GLY A 27 -8.97 -26.99 21.85
C GLY A 27 -8.85 -26.59 23.31
N GLU A 28 -9.39 -25.43 23.69
CA GLU A 28 -9.54 -25.00 25.08
C GLU A 28 -10.33 -25.98 25.93
N ARG A 29 -11.42 -26.58 25.44
CA ARG A 29 -12.19 -27.55 26.24
C ARG A 29 -11.45 -28.86 26.46
N ARG A 30 -10.62 -29.28 25.50
CA ARG A 30 -9.82 -30.49 25.63
C ARG A 30 -8.57 -30.24 26.48
N ALA A 31 -7.92 -29.10 26.28
CA ALA A 31 -6.85 -28.62 27.13
C ALA A 31 -7.35 -28.36 28.56
N SER A 32 -8.54 -27.79 28.75
CA SER A 32 -9.11 -27.58 30.08
C SER A 32 -9.50 -28.89 30.76
N SER A 33 -10.05 -29.88 30.05
CA SER A 33 -10.24 -31.22 30.64
C SER A 33 -8.92 -31.88 31.05
N TRP A 34 -7.83 -31.59 30.32
CA TRP A 34 -6.49 -32.07 30.62
C TRP A 34 -5.83 -31.27 31.76
N LEU A 35 -6.04 -29.96 31.84
CA LEU A 35 -5.58 -29.08 32.92
C LEU A 35 -6.36 -29.28 34.22
N VAL A 36 -7.66 -29.61 34.15
CA VAL A 36 -8.49 -29.97 35.31
C VAL A 36 -8.03 -31.29 35.89
N SER A 37 -7.63 -32.26 35.04
CA SER A 37 -6.98 -33.49 35.52
C SER A 37 -5.61 -33.26 36.18
N LYS A 38 -5.02 -32.07 36.01
CA LYS A 38 -3.74 -31.64 36.63
C LYS A 38 -3.87 -30.50 37.67
N GLY A 39 -5.07 -30.01 37.98
CA GLY A 39 -5.31 -29.07 39.09
C GLY A 39 -4.85 -27.63 38.87
N VAL A 40 -4.92 -27.07 37.66
CA VAL A 40 -4.49 -25.67 37.41
C VAL A 40 -5.66 -24.67 37.52
N PRO A 41 -5.52 -23.55 38.27
CA PRO A 41 -6.59 -22.61 38.58
C PRO A 41 -6.82 -21.61 37.44
N ALA A 42 -7.78 -20.68 37.63
CA ALA A 42 -8.19 -19.58 36.74
C ALA A 42 -7.08 -18.87 35.93
N ALA A 43 -5.83 -18.94 36.37
CA ALA A 43 -4.64 -18.49 35.65
C ALA A 43 -4.53 -19.04 34.21
N GLY A 44 -4.94 -20.29 33.95
CA GLY A 44 -4.89 -20.87 32.60
C GLY A 44 -5.83 -20.19 31.61
N ALA A 45 -7.06 -19.88 32.04
CA ALA A 45 -8.03 -19.15 31.23
C ALA A 45 -7.55 -17.71 30.96
N THR A 46 -6.99 -17.04 31.97
CA THR A 46 -6.44 -15.69 31.85
C THR A 46 -5.26 -15.64 30.89
N ALA A 47 -4.33 -16.59 30.97
CA ALA A 47 -3.18 -16.67 30.07
C ALA A 47 -3.63 -16.81 28.60
N LEU A 48 -4.68 -17.59 28.38
CA LEU A 48 -5.18 -17.87 27.04
C LEU A 48 -5.90 -16.64 26.43
N VAL A 49 -6.69 -15.92 27.22
CA VAL A 49 -7.26 -14.62 26.82
C VAL A 49 -6.16 -13.62 26.47
N TRP A 50 -5.08 -13.58 27.25
CA TRP A 50 -3.92 -12.74 26.95
C TRP A 50 -3.22 -13.12 25.65
N VAL A 51 -3.02 -14.41 25.39
CA VAL A 51 -2.46 -14.90 24.13
C VAL A 51 -3.32 -14.47 22.95
N VAL A 52 -4.64 -14.65 23.03
CA VAL A 52 -5.59 -14.19 21.99
C VAL A 52 -5.47 -12.70 21.76
N LYS A 53 -5.41 -11.91 22.83
CA LYS A 53 -5.28 -10.46 22.75
C LYS A 53 -3.95 -10.03 22.10
N LEU A 54 -2.85 -10.69 22.44
CA LEU A 54 -1.54 -10.44 21.82
C LEU A 54 -1.52 -10.83 20.35
N VAL A 55 -2.12 -11.95 19.97
CA VAL A 55 -2.25 -12.35 18.56
C VAL A 55 -3.09 -11.34 17.79
N ALA A 56 -4.24 -10.93 18.33
CA ALA A 56 -5.07 -9.90 17.72
C ALA A 56 -4.32 -8.58 17.56
N LEU A 57 -3.57 -8.16 18.58
CA LEU A 57 -2.73 -6.96 18.53
C LEU A 57 -1.63 -7.08 17.47
N GLY A 58 -0.94 -8.23 17.41
CA GLY A 58 0.11 -8.49 16.43
C GLY A 58 -0.41 -8.48 14.99
N VAL A 59 -1.56 -9.10 14.74
CA VAL A 59 -2.22 -9.06 13.42
C VAL A 59 -2.61 -7.62 13.06
N LEU A 60 -3.21 -6.88 13.99
CA LEU A 60 -3.58 -5.48 13.76
C LEU A 60 -2.36 -4.64 13.40
N LEU A 61 -1.30 -4.71 14.21
CA LEU A 61 -0.05 -3.99 13.99
C LEU A 61 0.61 -4.38 12.66
N TYR A 62 0.60 -5.67 12.30
CA TYR A 62 1.12 -6.13 11.02
C TYR A 62 0.34 -5.54 9.85
N THR A 63 -0.99 -5.55 9.92
CA THR A 63 -1.85 -5.00 8.86
C THR A 63 -1.70 -3.49 8.71
N THR A 64 -1.64 -2.73 9.81
CA THR A 64 -1.45 -1.28 9.76
C THR A 64 -0.06 -0.92 9.27
N PHE A 65 0.98 -1.67 9.69
CA PHE A 65 2.34 -1.53 9.19
C PHE A 65 2.41 -1.78 7.67
N TRP A 66 1.78 -2.85 7.19
CA TRP A 66 1.72 -3.16 5.76
C TRP A 66 1.02 -2.06 4.96
N LEU A 67 -0.12 -1.56 5.45
CA LEU A 67 -0.86 -0.47 4.82
C LEU A 67 -0.03 0.82 4.79
N ALA A 68 0.67 1.14 5.88
CA ALA A 68 1.57 2.29 5.93
C ALA A 68 2.70 2.16 4.91
N MET A 69 3.34 0.99 4.82
CA MET A 69 4.40 0.74 3.84
C MET A 69 3.90 0.86 2.40
N LEU A 70 2.72 0.33 2.10
CA LEU A 70 2.07 0.49 0.79
C LEU A 70 1.73 1.95 0.49
N LEU A 71 1.21 2.69 1.47
CA LEU A 71 0.89 4.11 1.33
C LEU A 71 2.14 4.93 1.00
N VAL A 72 3.24 4.68 1.71
CA VAL A 72 4.54 5.32 1.45
C VAL A 72 5.04 4.97 0.04
N CYS A 73 4.90 3.71 -0.39
CA CYS A 73 5.28 3.30 -1.74
C CYS A 73 4.49 4.07 -2.81
N VAL A 74 3.16 4.17 -2.66
CA VAL A 74 2.31 4.96 -3.57
C VAL A 74 2.70 6.43 -3.55
N MET A 75 3.00 6.99 -2.37
CA MET A 75 3.45 8.37 -2.24
C MET A 75 4.77 8.62 -2.99
N ILE A 76 5.73 7.70 -2.88
CA ILE A 76 7.01 7.78 -3.62
C ILE A 76 6.76 7.72 -5.12
N VAL A 77 5.91 6.80 -5.59
CA VAL A 77 5.57 6.70 -7.02
C VAL A 77 4.88 7.97 -7.51
N ALA A 78 3.94 8.51 -6.76
CA ALA A 78 3.25 9.75 -7.10
C ALA A 78 4.20 10.96 -7.10
N TRP A 79 5.12 11.02 -6.14
CA TRP A 79 6.16 12.05 -6.09
C TRP A 79 7.10 11.93 -7.28
N MET A 80 7.56 10.72 -7.62
CA MET A 80 8.40 10.47 -8.78
C MET A 80 7.68 10.81 -10.08
N ALA A 81 6.39 10.48 -10.21
CA ALA A 81 5.61 10.85 -11.39
C ALA A 81 5.48 12.37 -11.54
N ARG A 82 5.20 13.10 -10.45
CA ARG A 82 5.22 14.57 -10.47
C ARG A 82 6.60 15.12 -10.81
N ASN A 83 7.67 14.54 -10.28
CA ASN A 83 9.02 15.01 -10.52
C ASN A 83 9.54 14.60 -11.91
N ALA A 84 9.01 13.54 -12.51
CA ALA A 84 9.29 13.15 -13.89
C ALA A 84 8.53 14.04 -14.88
N ASP A 85 7.30 14.45 -14.56
CA ASP A 85 6.56 15.47 -15.31
C ASP A 85 7.28 16.83 -15.27
N LEU A 86 7.96 17.14 -14.16
CA LEU A 86 8.89 18.27 -14.04
C LEU A 86 10.29 17.98 -14.63
N GLY A 87 10.64 16.73 -14.90
CA GLY A 87 11.93 16.30 -15.44
C GLY A 87 11.93 16.18 -16.97
N GLU A 88 10.74 16.16 -17.58
CA GLU A 88 10.49 16.58 -18.96
C GLU A 88 10.40 18.11 -19.04
N GLU A 89 11.18 18.82 -18.22
CA GLU A 89 11.44 20.24 -18.45
C GLU A 89 12.11 20.31 -19.83
N LEU A 90 11.31 20.68 -20.83
CA LEU A 90 11.75 20.82 -22.20
C LEU A 90 13.08 21.58 -22.16
N PRO A 91 14.14 21.08 -22.84
CA PRO A 91 15.46 21.70 -22.82
C PRO A 91 15.34 23.21 -22.93
N GLU A 92 16.03 23.92 -22.01
CA GLU A 92 15.96 25.38 -21.97
C GLU A 92 16.22 25.94 -23.36
N PRO A 93 15.52 27.02 -23.74
CA PRO A 93 15.71 27.62 -25.05
C PRO A 93 17.19 27.95 -25.28
N GLU A 94 17.77 27.43 -26.36
CA GLU A 94 19.19 27.58 -26.65
C GLU A 94 19.44 28.47 -27.86
N TRP A 95 20.54 29.23 -27.81
CA TRP A 95 21.01 30.02 -28.93
C TRP A 95 21.68 29.11 -29.95
N ARG A 96 21.06 28.96 -31.12
CA ARG A 96 21.58 28.12 -32.20
C ARG A 96 21.23 28.65 -33.58
N ASN A 97 21.88 28.08 -34.59
CA ASN A 97 21.52 28.30 -35.99
C ASN A 97 20.42 27.31 -36.40
N GLY A 98 19.22 27.82 -36.58
CA GLY A 98 18.07 27.03 -37.04
C GLY A 98 17.55 27.47 -38.41
N PRO A 99 16.38 26.98 -38.83
CA PRO A 99 15.80 27.27 -40.14
C PRO A 99 15.58 28.76 -40.43
N ALA A 100 15.42 29.59 -39.39
CA ALA A 100 15.22 31.03 -39.47
C ALA A 100 16.50 31.83 -39.11
N GLY A 101 17.68 31.23 -39.25
CA GLY A 101 18.96 31.85 -38.91
C GLY A 101 19.34 31.72 -37.43
N PHE A 102 20.32 32.51 -36.97
CA PHE A 102 20.75 32.55 -35.58
C PHE A 102 19.67 33.19 -34.69
N GLY A 103 19.32 32.53 -33.59
CA GLY A 103 18.33 33.04 -32.64
C GLY A 103 18.13 32.10 -31.45
N LEU A 104 17.26 32.51 -30.52
CA LEU A 104 16.82 31.66 -29.42
C LEU A 104 15.75 30.67 -29.89
N TYR A 105 16.05 29.38 -29.82
CA TYR A 105 15.15 28.30 -30.26
C TYR A 105 14.66 27.47 -29.07
N THR A 106 13.39 27.09 -29.08
CA THR A 106 12.88 26.03 -28.20
C THR A 106 13.34 24.64 -28.67
N TYR A 107 13.19 23.63 -27.80
CA TYR A 107 13.47 22.22 -28.11
C TYR A 107 12.82 21.77 -29.44
N ASP A 108 11.56 22.16 -29.67
CA ASP A 108 10.77 21.85 -30.87
C ASP A 108 11.24 22.55 -32.15
N GLY A 109 12.29 23.37 -32.10
CA GLY A 109 12.87 24.02 -33.29
C GLY A 109 12.18 25.32 -33.72
N PHE A 110 11.25 25.85 -32.94
CA PHE A 110 10.66 27.18 -33.16
C PHE A 110 11.54 28.29 -32.57
N ARG A 111 11.69 29.40 -33.31
CA ARG A 111 12.38 30.61 -32.85
C ARG A 111 11.44 31.48 -32.02
N ILE A 112 11.88 31.91 -30.83
CA ILE A 112 11.07 32.70 -29.88
C ILE A 112 11.64 34.09 -29.57
N ASP A 113 12.84 34.38 -30.06
CA ASP A 113 13.50 35.68 -29.88
C ASP A 113 12.86 36.77 -30.73
N PRO A 114 12.67 38.01 -30.22
CA PRO A 114 12.29 39.16 -31.02
C PRO A 114 13.26 39.35 -32.19
N HIS A 115 12.74 39.37 -33.42
CA HIS A 115 13.56 39.62 -34.59
C HIS A 115 14.02 41.09 -34.58
N VAL A 116 15.30 41.31 -34.33
CA VAL A 116 15.94 42.62 -34.52
C VAL A 116 16.59 42.57 -35.90
N GLU A 117 16.12 43.42 -36.82
CA GLU A 117 16.77 43.65 -38.10
C GLU A 117 17.98 44.55 -37.85
N ASP A 118 19.17 44.10 -38.25
CA ASP A 118 20.37 44.94 -38.29
C ASP A 118 20.31 45.76 -39.59
N ASP A 119 19.83 47.00 -39.50
CA ASP A 119 19.86 48.01 -40.59
C ASP A 119 21.29 48.54 -40.84
#